data_AF-A0A6J1AFV2-F1
#
_entry.id   AF-A0A6J1AFV2-F1
#
_cell.length_a   1.000
_cell.length_b   1.000
_cell.length_c   1.000
_cell.angle_alpha   90.00
_cell.angle_beta   90.00
_cell.angle_gamma   90.00
#
_symmetry.space_group_name_H-M   'P 1'
#
loop_
_entity.id
_entity.type
_entity.pdbx_description
1 polymer ?
#
loop_
_entity_poly.entity_id
_entity_poly.type
_entity_poly.pdbx_seq_one_letter_code
_entity_poly.pdbx_strand_id
1 'polypeptide(L)'
;MAVMKGPRPTPPGNMAASFLDMCPVMSFRLRRFMSSLVLILLSSLAVCSAFLSEFQRQQDSTSNSSPVLQASHRLLANICPKMDAENSSECSKKVVEVSQIRCALALLDANFFNDTKVLEIAKAAKEFNIPIVRANRKLVASANGGLHNPSPLVFNPEWSKEQSQGKAGRFNHPLTLGIQRPKNEEDIAFMSVLELGELIKTKQITSEELTRIFLKRLKRYNPVLEAVITYTEDLAYKQAQEADKLLSKGVYLGPLHGIPYGLKDIISVPHYNTTWGSTTFKNQMLNMEAWVYKRLKSAGAVLVAKLVTGSLAYDDIWFGGRTKNPWNIEEFSTGSSAGPAACTAAGMVPFAIGSETAGSITFPAARCGVTALRPTFGTVGRTGVMSISESLDKLGPFCRYAADCAVILDAIRGKDPDDQSSRDIPFGDPFSVDITKLTVGYLEDADKEVVHVLESKGVKMVPFKLNYTVNSVQGILNFTMDVDMLAHFDEWQRSGKDDEYETQDQWPLELRRARVVSAVDYVQKSISRNAFKAGEQGLIVAHLVRGTGHKELGES
;
A
#
# COMPACT_ATOMS: atom_id res chain seq x y z
N MET A 1 72.23 54.14 -41.86
CA MET A 1 73.41 53.56 -41.18
C MET A 1 72.99 53.23 -39.74
N ALA A 2 73.08 51.94 -39.38
CA ALA A 2 73.11 51.32 -38.04
C ALA A 2 72.34 51.90 -36.81
N VAL A 3 71.40 51.09 -36.31
CA VAL A 3 71.29 50.46 -34.96
C VAL A 3 71.35 51.31 -33.65
N MET A 4 70.22 51.25 -32.94
CA MET A 4 69.93 51.18 -31.48
C MET A 4 70.51 52.14 -30.43
N LYS A 5 69.59 52.61 -29.55
CA LYS A 5 69.66 52.61 -28.07
C LYS A 5 68.26 52.81 -27.44
N GLY A 6 67.87 51.97 -26.47
CA GLY A 6 66.79 52.24 -25.47
C GLY A 6 67.35 53.01 -24.24
N PRO A 7 66.62 53.33 -23.12
CA PRO A 7 65.44 52.64 -22.52
C PRO A 7 64.31 53.47 -21.79
N ARG A 8 63.13 52.84 -21.55
CA ARG A 8 62.07 52.85 -20.44
C ARG A 8 61.52 54.15 -19.76
N PRO A 9 60.33 54.17 -19.03
CA PRO A 9 59.03 53.43 -19.14
C PRO A 9 57.69 54.23 -18.83
N THR A 10 56.54 53.61 -19.21
CA THR A 10 55.09 53.67 -18.72
C THR A 10 54.21 54.94 -18.88
N PRO A 11 52.83 54.84 -18.98
CA PRO A 11 51.89 53.77 -18.60
C PRO A 11 50.83 53.39 -19.70
N PRO A 12 49.83 52.50 -19.45
CA PRO A 12 49.27 51.59 -20.45
C PRO A 12 48.11 52.16 -21.28
N GLY A 13 48.16 51.93 -22.60
CA GLY A 13 47.08 52.22 -23.52
C GLY A 13 46.08 51.06 -23.63
N ASN A 14 44.80 51.40 -23.47
CA ASN A 14 43.64 50.55 -23.73
C ASN A 14 43.75 49.78 -25.06
N MET A 15 43.98 48.47 -24.98
CA MET A 15 43.75 47.52 -26.08
C MET A 15 42.24 47.29 -26.28
N ALA A 16 41.50 48.35 -26.62
CA ALA A 16 40.11 48.26 -27.07
C ALA A 16 39.93 48.80 -28.50
N ALA A 17 41.01 49.20 -29.17
CA ALA A 17 40.97 49.80 -30.50
C ALA A 17 41.88 49.05 -31.49
N SER A 18 41.63 47.76 -31.74
CA SER A 18 42.28 47.03 -32.85
C SER A 18 41.50 45.80 -33.36
N PHE A 19 40.17 45.78 -33.28
CA PHE A 19 39.37 44.62 -33.75
C PHE A 19 38.11 45.01 -34.53
N LEU A 20 38.09 46.19 -35.16
CA LEU A 20 36.91 46.69 -35.89
C LEU A 20 37.16 47.13 -37.34
N ASP A 21 38.24 46.65 -37.98
CA ASP A 21 38.43 46.81 -39.42
C ASP A 21 38.60 45.46 -40.10
N MET A 22 37.49 44.77 -40.35
CA MET A 22 37.27 43.95 -41.56
C MET A 22 35.77 43.68 -41.73
N CYS A 23 35.27 43.87 -42.96
CA CYS A 23 33.91 43.65 -43.48
C CYS A 23 32.87 44.80 -43.33
N PRO A 24 32.61 45.57 -44.40
CA PRO A 24 31.63 46.65 -44.41
C PRO A 24 30.25 46.19 -44.93
N VAL A 25 29.69 45.06 -44.48
CA VAL A 25 28.25 44.77 -44.69
C VAL A 25 27.74 43.87 -43.55
N MET A 26 27.38 44.46 -42.42
CA MET A 26 26.69 43.73 -41.34
C MET A 26 25.54 44.58 -40.82
N SER A 27 24.33 44.02 -40.81
CA SER A 27 23.12 44.76 -40.42
C SER A 27 23.17 45.16 -38.94
N PHE A 28 22.57 46.30 -38.62
CA PHE A 28 22.53 46.90 -37.28
C PHE A 28 22.01 45.94 -36.19
N ARG A 29 21.13 44.98 -36.56
CA ARG A 29 20.61 43.95 -35.64
C ARG A 29 21.65 42.91 -35.24
N LEU A 30 22.58 42.54 -36.13
CA LEU A 30 23.61 41.53 -35.85
C LEU A 30 24.73 42.07 -34.94
N ARG A 31 25.05 43.37 -35.05
CA ARG A 31 25.98 44.05 -34.12
C ARG A 31 25.45 44.13 -32.68
N ARG A 32 24.14 44.36 -32.52
CA ARG A 32 23.47 44.36 -31.21
C ARG A 32 23.44 42.96 -30.60
N PHE A 33 23.18 41.93 -31.39
CA PHE A 33 23.17 40.54 -30.91
C PHE A 33 24.54 40.08 -30.44
N MET A 34 25.60 40.36 -31.21
CA MET A 34 26.97 39.98 -30.83
C MET A 34 27.48 40.76 -29.60
N SER A 35 27.12 42.05 -29.46
CA SER A 35 27.50 42.82 -28.25
C SER A 35 26.81 42.29 -26.99
N SER A 36 25.54 41.89 -27.08
CA SER A 36 24.83 41.27 -25.96
C SER A 36 25.40 39.90 -25.59
N LEU A 37 25.81 39.09 -26.58
CA LEU A 37 26.43 37.79 -26.34
C LEU A 37 27.78 37.91 -25.63
N VAL A 38 28.60 38.91 -26.02
CA VAL A 38 29.88 39.21 -25.37
C VAL A 38 29.68 39.73 -23.93
N LEU A 39 28.66 40.55 -23.66
CA LEU A 39 28.32 40.98 -22.31
C LEU A 39 27.83 39.82 -21.42
N ILE A 40 27.08 38.87 -21.98
CA ILE A 40 26.60 37.67 -21.26
C ILE A 40 27.77 36.73 -20.93
N LEU A 41 28.73 36.59 -21.85
CA LEU A 41 29.94 35.78 -21.62
C LEU A 41 30.91 36.44 -20.63
N LEU A 42 31.03 37.77 -20.63
CA LEU A 42 31.87 38.49 -19.65
C LEU A 42 31.24 38.50 -18.25
N SER A 43 29.92 38.56 -18.14
CA SER A 43 29.22 38.48 -16.85
C SER A 43 29.27 37.07 -16.24
N SER A 44 29.21 36.01 -17.05
CA SER A 44 29.37 34.64 -16.54
C SER A 44 30.81 34.34 -16.09
N LEU A 45 31.82 34.90 -16.75
CA LEU A 45 33.23 34.84 -16.31
C LEU A 45 33.48 35.66 -15.02
N ALA A 46 32.81 36.80 -14.85
CA ALA A 46 32.88 37.59 -13.61
C ALA A 46 32.22 36.88 -12.42
N VAL A 47 31.10 36.19 -12.65
CA VAL A 47 30.43 35.38 -11.61
C VAL A 47 31.26 34.15 -11.25
N CYS A 48 31.87 33.46 -12.22
CA CYS A 48 32.78 32.34 -11.94
C CYS A 48 34.05 32.76 -11.19
N SER A 49 34.62 33.93 -11.50
CA SER A 49 35.81 34.44 -10.78
C SER A 49 35.47 34.95 -9.37
N ALA A 50 34.29 35.52 -9.16
CA ALA A 50 33.79 35.85 -7.81
C ALA A 50 33.61 34.57 -6.96
N PHE A 51 32.98 33.53 -7.52
CA PHE A 51 32.83 32.23 -6.84
C PHE A 51 34.17 31.56 -6.52
N LEU A 52 35.13 31.58 -7.45
CA LEU A 52 36.48 31.04 -7.21
C LEU A 52 37.24 31.85 -6.14
N SER A 53 37.08 33.18 -6.12
CA SER A 53 37.70 34.04 -5.11
C SER A 53 37.09 33.85 -3.71
N GLU A 54 35.78 33.61 -3.62
CA GLU A 54 35.08 33.29 -2.37
C GLU A 54 35.47 31.89 -1.85
N PHE A 55 35.68 30.94 -2.77
CA PHE A 55 36.13 29.57 -2.45
C PHE A 55 37.60 29.54 -1.97
N GLN A 56 38.48 30.34 -2.58
CA GLN A 56 39.86 30.53 -2.11
C GLN A 56 39.93 31.28 -0.78
N ARG A 57 39.04 32.27 -0.54
CA ARG A 57 38.91 32.94 0.77
C ARG A 57 38.47 31.99 1.88
N GLN A 58 37.65 30.99 1.56
CA GLN A 58 37.25 29.95 2.52
C GLN A 58 38.39 28.96 2.83
N GLN A 59 39.29 28.68 1.88
CA GLN A 59 40.47 27.83 2.12
C GLN A 59 41.56 28.51 2.98
N ASP A 60 41.73 29.83 2.88
CA ASP A 60 42.77 30.55 3.65
C ASP A 60 42.37 30.88 5.11
N SER A 61 41.11 30.65 5.50
CA SER A 61 40.64 30.84 6.89
C SER A 61 40.78 29.57 7.75
N THR A 62 41.98 28.98 7.79
CA THR A 62 42.34 27.94 8.76
C THR A 62 42.71 28.57 10.11
N SER A 63 41.71 29.16 10.79
CA SER A 63 41.77 29.37 12.24
C SER A 63 40.77 28.43 12.91
N ASN A 64 41.26 27.73 13.93
CA ASN A 64 40.77 26.48 14.53
C ASN A 64 39.40 26.55 15.27
N SER A 65 38.46 27.37 14.81
CA SER A 65 37.19 27.64 15.49
C SER A 65 36.01 27.88 14.52
N SER A 66 35.91 27.09 13.45
CA SER A 66 34.76 27.11 12.53
C SER A 66 33.73 26.02 12.90
N PRO A 67 32.43 26.36 13.02
CA PRO A 67 31.36 25.37 13.23
C PRO A 67 31.29 24.29 12.13
N VAL A 68 31.76 24.62 10.92
CA VAL A 68 31.78 23.73 9.76
C VAL A 68 32.84 22.65 9.90
N LEU A 69 34.00 22.96 10.52
CA LEU A 69 35.04 21.97 10.81
C LEU A 69 34.60 21.00 11.91
N GLN A 70 33.92 21.49 12.96
CA GLN A 70 33.34 20.62 13.99
C GLN A 70 32.23 19.72 13.44
N ALA A 71 31.39 20.22 12.52
CA ALA A 71 30.37 19.42 11.85
C ALA A 71 30.98 18.32 10.97
N SER A 72 32.04 18.62 10.21
CA SER A 72 32.74 17.66 9.36
C SER A 72 33.56 16.63 10.16
N HIS A 73 34.19 17.02 11.28
CA HIS A 73 34.82 16.05 12.20
C HIS A 73 33.81 15.12 12.88
N ARG A 74 32.61 15.61 13.26
CA ARG A 74 31.51 14.77 13.76
C ARG A 74 30.96 13.82 12.69
N LEU A 75 30.83 14.32 11.44
CA LEU A 75 30.40 13.52 10.29
C LEU A 75 31.38 12.37 10.00
N LEU A 76 32.69 12.66 10.02
CA LEU A 76 33.75 11.68 9.82
C LEU A 76 33.76 10.60 10.92
N ALA A 77 33.57 10.99 12.18
CA ALA A 77 33.53 10.06 13.31
C ALA A 77 32.31 9.11 13.28
N ASN A 78 31.16 9.58 12.80
CA ASN A 78 29.95 8.77 12.68
C ASN A 78 29.97 7.81 11.48
N ILE A 79 30.56 8.22 10.35
CA ILE A 79 30.54 7.44 9.10
C ILE A 79 31.70 6.44 9.02
N CYS A 80 32.83 6.70 9.69
CA CYS A 80 34.06 5.91 9.53
C CYS A 80 34.83 5.69 10.86
N PRO A 81 34.42 4.72 11.70
CA PRO A 81 35.02 4.52 13.03
C PRO A 81 36.45 3.92 13.03
N LYS A 82 36.99 3.47 11.89
CA LYS A 82 38.38 3.00 11.73
C LYS A 82 38.91 3.36 10.34
N MET A 83 39.98 4.15 10.24
CA MET A 83 40.55 4.62 8.97
C MET A 83 41.85 3.88 8.60
N ASP A 84 41.86 3.28 7.41
CA ASP A 84 43.06 2.93 6.63
C ASP A 84 43.01 3.69 5.28
N ALA A 85 44.12 3.73 4.52
CA ALA A 85 44.28 4.61 3.35
C ALA A 85 43.24 4.39 2.23
N GLU A 86 42.83 3.15 1.94
CA GLU A 86 41.75 2.86 0.97
C GLU A 86 40.37 3.28 1.50
N ASN A 87 40.12 3.12 2.80
CA ASN A 87 38.90 3.58 3.46
C ASN A 87 38.78 5.11 3.45
N SER A 88 39.88 5.87 3.37
CA SER A 88 39.86 7.33 3.39
C SER A 88 39.18 7.98 2.16
N SER A 89 39.39 7.40 0.97
CA SER A 89 38.82 7.89 -0.30
C SER A 89 37.33 7.60 -0.39
N GLU A 90 36.91 6.40 0.02
CA GLU A 90 35.50 6.03 0.08
C GLU A 90 34.75 6.82 1.16
N CYS A 91 35.38 7.03 2.32
CA CYS A 91 34.85 7.86 3.39
C CYS A 91 34.64 9.30 2.92
N SER A 92 35.62 9.89 2.22
CA SER A 92 35.49 11.24 1.65
C SER A 92 34.35 11.35 0.64
N LYS A 93 34.09 10.31 -0.17
CA LYS A 93 32.96 10.30 -1.12
C LYS A 93 31.62 10.25 -0.39
N LYS A 94 31.49 9.40 0.63
CA LYS A 94 30.28 9.29 1.47
C LYS A 94 29.96 10.62 2.17
N VAL A 95 30.97 11.30 2.71
CA VAL A 95 30.83 12.62 3.34
C VAL A 95 30.27 13.67 2.38
N VAL A 96 30.81 13.73 1.15
CA VAL A 96 30.33 14.66 0.11
C VAL A 96 28.90 14.32 -0.31
N GLU A 97 28.60 13.04 -0.52
CA GLU A 97 27.26 12.57 -0.89
C GLU A 97 26.22 12.92 0.17
N VAL A 98 26.50 12.66 1.46
CA VAL A 98 25.64 13.06 2.58
C VAL A 98 25.39 14.56 2.56
N SER A 99 26.44 15.38 2.42
CA SER A 99 26.29 16.83 2.39
C SER A 99 25.38 17.31 1.25
N GLN A 100 25.53 16.75 0.05
CA GLN A 100 24.71 17.12 -1.11
C GLN A 100 23.24 16.74 -0.91
N ILE A 101 22.97 15.55 -0.39
CA ILE A 101 21.61 15.05 -0.18
C ILE A 101 20.93 15.81 0.95
N ARG A 102 21.66 16.15 2.03
CA ARG A 102 21.10 17.00 3.10
C ARG A 102 20.67 18.37 2.59
N CYS A 103 21.44 18.99 1.69
CA CYS A 103 21.02 20.23 1.03
C CYS A 103 19.72 20.04 0.23
N ALA A 104 19.59 18.94 -0.51
CA ALA A 104 18.36 18.63 -1.25
C ALA A 104 17.16 18.37 -0.31
N LEU A 105 17.35 17.60 0.75
CA LEU A 105 16.30 17.32 1.75
C LEU A 105 15.89 18.58 2.52
N ALA A 106 16.81 19.53 2.75
CA ALA A 106 16.47 20.81 3.36
C ALA A 106 15.49 21.63 2.51
N LEU A 107 15.56 21.53 1.17
CA LEU A 107 14.57 22.15 0.28
C LEU A 107 13.17 21.52 0.38
N LEU A 108 13.09 20.30 0.90
CA LEU A 108 11.85 19.54 1.11
C LEU A 108 11.40 19.55 2.59
N ASP A 109 12.03 20.36 3.44
CA ASP A 109 11.83 20.35 4.89
C ASP A 109 11.98 18.94 5.50
N ALA A 110 13.02 18.22 5.08
CA ALA A 110 13.29 16.83 5.49
C ALA A 110 14.73 16.66 6.04
N ASN A 111 15.29 17.70 6.65
CA ASN A 111 16.68 17.75 7.14
C ASN A 111 16.92 17.08 8.51
N PHE A 112 15.91 16.45 9.08
CA PHE A 112 15.93 15.85 10.41
C PHE A 112 16.52 14.42 10.46
N PHE A 113 16.86 13.82 9.31
CA PHE A 113 17.53 12.53 9.28
C PHE A 113 18.99 12.61 9.70
N ASN A 114 19.45 11.56 10.39
CA ASN A 114 20.87 11.33 10.63
C ASN A 114 21.59 10.88 9.34
N ASP A 115 22.92 10.88 9.36
CA ASP A 115 23.73 10.63 8.16
C ASP A 115 23.54 9.21 7.60
N THR A 116 23.32 8.22 8.46
CA THR A 116 23.02 6.84 8.05
C THR A 116 21.73 6.78 7.24
N LYS A 117 20.64 7.36 7.75
CA LYS A 117 19.35 7.43 7.06
C LYS A 117 19.43 8.23 5.75
N VAL A 118 20.26 9.28 5.69
CA VAL A 118 20.51 10.03 4.45
C VAL A 118 21.16 9.15 3.37
N LEU A 119 22.15 8.33 3.74
CA LEU A 119 22.77 7.37 2.82
C LEU A 119 21.80 6.27 2.36
N GLU A 120 20.94 5.79 3.25
CA GLU A 120 19.88 4.84 2.90
C GLU A 120 18.90 5.42 1.87
N ILE A 121 18.46 6.67 2.07
CA ILE A 121 17.62 7.40 1.10
C ILE A 121 18.32 7.46 -0.26
N ALA A 122 19.61 7.82 -0.29
CA ALA A 122 20.41 7.90 -1.50
C ALA A 122 20.42 6.57 -2.28
N LYS A 123 20.72 5.49 -1.55
CA LYS A 123 20.82 4.14 -2.10
C LYS A 123 19.47 3.67 -2.62
N ALA A 124 18.43 3.74 -1.79
CA ALA A 124 17.08 3.31 -2.16
C ALA A 124 16.49 4.12 -3.33
N ALA A 125 16.79 5.42 -3.42
CA ALA A 125 16.37 6.23 -4.56
C ALA A 125 17.04 5.78 -5.88
N LYS A 126 18.33 5.39 -5.84
CA LYS A 126 19.07 4.89 -7.00
C LYS A 126 18.60 3.51 -7.43
N GLU A 127 18.36 2.62 -6.48
CA GLU A 127 18.01 1.21 -6.72
C GLU A 127 16.53 1.00 -7.04
N PHE A 128 15.63 1.82 -6.47
CA PHE A 128 14.19 1.63 -6.58
C PHE A 128 13.48 2.77 -7.33
N ASN A 129 13.56 4.01 -6.81
CA ASN A 129 12.78 5.13 -7.35
C ASN A 129 13.18 5.46 -8.80
N ILE A 130 14.47 5.66 -9.07
CA ILE A 130 14.95 6.11 -10.38
C ILE A 130 14.59 5.13 -11.52
N PRO A 131 14.80 3.81 -11.38
CA PRO A 131 14.37 2.85 -12.39
C PRO A 131 12.87 2.90 -12.68
N ILE A 132 12.02 2.95 -11.65
CA ILE A 132 10.56 3.02 -11.79
C ILE A 132 10.14 4.34 -12.45
N VAL A 133 10.70 5.47 -12.02
CA VAL A 133 10.45 6.79 -12.62
C VAL A 133 10.81 6.81 -14.09
N ARG A 134 11.99 6.27 -14.46
CA ARG A 134 12.42 6.20 -15.87
C ARG A 134 11.52 5.29 -16.69
N ALA A 135 11.06 4.16 -16.13
CA ALA A 135 10.11 3.27 -16.79
C ALA A 135 8.75 3.96 -17.00
N ASN A 136 8.19 4.58 -15.97
CA ASN A 136 6.93 5.31 -16.03
C ASN A 136 6.98 6.44 -17.04
N ARG A 137 8.05 7.22 -17.06
CA ARG A 137 8.21 8.33 -18.00
C ARG A 137 8.12 7.88 -19.46
N LYS A 138 8.65 6.70 -19.79
CA LYS A 138 8.53 6.13 -21.15
C LYS A 138 7.08 5.79 -21.52
N LEU A 139 6.23 5.51 -20.54
CA LEU A 139 4.81 5.16 -20.75
C LEU A 139 3.92 6.40 -20.92
N VAL A 140 4.20 7.49 -20.17
CA VAL A 140 3.24 8.60 -20.04
C VAL A 140 3.74 9.97 -20.52
N ALA A 141 5.05 10.14 -20.74
CA ALA A 141 5.57 11.38 -21.30
C ALA A 141 5.36 11.39 -22.82
N SER A 142 4.11 11.54 -23.26
CA SER A 142 3.76 11.74 -24.66
C SER A 142 3.97 13.19 -25.08
N ALA A 143 4.21 13.43 -26.37
CA ALA A 143 4.43 14.78 -26.92
C ALA A 143 3.24 15.74 -26.75
N ASN A 144 2.04 15.22 -26.46
CA ASN A 144 0.81 16.00 -26.27
C ASN A 144 0.40 16.18 -24.79
N GLY A 145 1.24 15.83 -23.82
CA GLY A 145 0.99 16.12 -22.40
C GLY A 145 -0.20 15.38 -21.77
N GLY A 146 -0.65 14.26 -22.34
CA GLY A 146 -1.70 13.43 -21.75
C GLY A 146 -3.14 13.95 -21.93
N LEU A 147 -3.39 14.84 -22.90
CA LEU A 147 -4.69 15.49 -23.19
C LEU A 147 -5.91 14.55 -23.36
N HIS A 148 -5.69 13.25 -23.59
CA HIS A 148 -6.77 12.28 -23.82
C HIS A 148 -7.03 11.32 -22.64
N ASN A 149 -6.36 11.50 -21.51
CA ASN A 149 -6.53 10.66 -20.32
C ASN A 149 -7.50 11.30 -19.30
N PRO A 150 -8.34 10.51 -18.60
CA PRO A 150 -9.13 11.02 -17.48
C PRO A 150 -8.22 11.53 -16.35
N SER A 151 -8.77 12.35 -15.45
CA SER A 151 -8.03 12.95 -14.33
C SER A 151 -7.16 11.90 -13.61
N PRO A 152 -5.82 12.07 -13.55
CA PRO A 152 -4.94 11.07 -12.95
C PRO A 152 -5.07 10.99 -11.43
N LEU A 153 -5.68 12.00 -10.79
CA LEU A 153 -5.81 12.08 -9.34
C LEU A 153 -7.05 11.34 -8.81
N VAL A 154 -8.04 11.09 -9.67
CA VAL A 154 -9.26 10.37 -9.27
C VAL A 154 -9.23 8.98 -9.89
N PHE A 155 -9.04 7.95 -9.06
CA PHE A 155 -9.15 6.58 -9.53
C PHE A 155 -10.62 6.21 -9.74
N ASN A 156 -10.97 5.84 -10.97
CA ASN A 156 -12.26 5.26 -11.30
C ASN A 156 -12.07 3.75 -11.54
N PRO A 157 -12.73 2.84 -10.81
CA PRO A 157 -12.66 1.40 -11.06
C PRO A 157 -13.50 0.92 -12.26
N GLU A 158 -14.44 1.69 -12.79
CA GLU A 158 -15.41 1.26 -13.82
C GLU A 158 -14.76 0.97 -15.18
N TRP A 159 -15.05 -0.18 -15.79
CA TRP A 159 -14.51 -0.53 -17.11
C TRP A 159 -15.24 0.12 -18.28
N SER A 160 -16.55 0.35 -18.17
CA SER A 160 -17.38 1.03 -19.18
C SER A 160 -17.87 2.40 -18.69
N LYS A 161 -18.17 3.32 -19.62
CA LYS A 161 -18.77 4.63 -19.32
C LYS A 161 -20.29 4.54 -19.03
N GLU A 162 -20.89 3.39 -19.28
CA GLU A 162 -22.30 3.15 -19.00
C GLU A 162 -22.48 2.95 -17.51
N GLN A 163 -23.00 3.98 -16.84
CA GLN A 163 -23.53 3.84 -15.50
C GLN A 163 -24.67 2.83 -15.56
N SER A 164 -24.47 1.65 -14.98
CA SER A 164 -25.56 0.71 -14.78
C SER A 164 -26.58 1.42 -13.89
N GLN A 165 -27.72 1.78 -14.48
CA GLN A 165 -28.84 2.36 -13.75
C GLN A 165 -29.62 1.24 -13.08
N GLY A 166 -29.35 1.02 -11.80
CA GLY A 166 -30.13 0.11 -10.98
C GLY A 166 -29.60 0.05 -9.56
N LYS A 167 -30.47 0.24 -8.57
CA LYS A 167 -30.17 -0.21 -7.21
C LYS A 167 -30.03 -1.73 -7.29
N ALA A 168 -28.84 -2.26 -6.99
CA ALA A 168 -28.68 -3.69 -6.86
C ALA A 168 -29.62 -4.18 -5.74
N GLY A 169 -30.57 -5.06 -6.09
CA GLY A 169 -31.39 -5.75 -5.10
C GLY A 169 -30.50 -6.60 -4.19
N ARG A 170 -30.99 -6.91 -2.99
CA ARG A 170 -30.39 -7.96 -2.14
C ARG A 170 -30.44 -9.30 -2.88
N PHE A 171 -29.45 -10.15 -2.63
CA PHE A 171 -29.41 -11.46 -3.29
C PHE A 171 -30.52 -12.38 -2.84
N ASN A 172 -30.96 -13.24 -3.75
CA ASN A 172 -31.77 -14.40 -3.37
C ASN A 172 -30.81 -15.48 -2.88
N HIS A 173 -30.38 -15.36 -1.62
CA HIS A 173 -29.49 -16.33 -1.00
C HIS A 173 -30.11 -17.74 -1.10
N PRO A 174 -29.30 -18.79 -1.37
CA PRO A 174 -29.81 -20.13 -1.49
C PRO A 174 -30.51 -20.55 -0.20
N LEU A 175 -31.75 -21.05 -0.32
CA LEU A 175 -32.52 -21.54 0.81
C LEU A 175 -31.83 -22.77 1.40
N THR A 176 -31.34 -22.65 2.62
CA THR A 176 -30.77 -23.78 3.36
C THR A 176 -31.87 -24.38 4.23
N LEU A 177 -32.66 -25.31 3.69
CA LEU A 177 -33.79 -25.91 4.41
C LEU A 177 -33.38 -27.24 5.06
N GLY A 178 -33.97 -27.54 6.21
CA GLY A 178 -33.85 -28.85 6.86
C GLY A 178 -32.52 -29.10 7.57
N ILE A 179 -31.65 -28.08 7.68
CA ILE A 179 -30.40 -28.16 8.45
C ILE A 179 -30.72 -28.50 9.90
N GLN A 180 -30.12 -29.58 10.39
CA GLN A 180 -30.24 -30.02 11.77
C GLN A 180 -28.99 -29.64 12.55
N ARG A 181 -29.18 -29.21 13.79
CA ARG A 181 -28.08 -28.93 14.71
C ARG A 181 -27.22 -30.19 14.91
N PRO A 182 -25.90 -30.14 14.61
CA PRO A 182 -24.98 -31.22 14.96
C PRO A 182 -24.92 -31.44 16.48
N LYS A 183 -24.60 -32.67 16.88
CA LYS A 183 -24.47 -33.02 18.32
C LYS A 183 -23.23 -32.40 18.97
N ASN A 184 -22.16 -32.19 18.21
CA ASN A 184 -20.87 -31.71 18.70
C ASN A 184 -20.67 -30.21 18.39
N GLU A 185 -20.17 -29.44 19.37
CA GLU A 185 -19.78 -28.04 19.17
C GLU A 185 -18.65 -27.88 18.13
N GLU A 186 -17.78 -28.90 17.96
CA GLU A 186 -16.74 -28.89 16.92
C GLU A 186 -17.34 -28.88 15.51
N ASP A 187 -18.38 -29.68 15.26
CA ASP A 187 -19.03 -29.72 13.94
C ASP A 187 -19.75 -28.39 13.64
N ILE A 188 -20.37 -27.77 14.66
CA ILE A 188 -21.00 -26.45 14.56
C ILE A 188 -19.98 -25.39 14.10
N ALA A 189 -18.75 -25.45 14.61
CA ALA A 189 -17.72 -24.47 14.31
C ALA A 189 -17.28 -24.44 12.84
N PHE A 190 -17.54 -25.51 12.09
CA PHE A 190 -17.21 -25.65 10.68
C PHE A 190 -18.43 -25.60 9.75
N MET A 191 -19.62 -25.29 10.27
CA MET A 191 -20.78 -24.99 9.43
C MET A 191 -20.58 -23.66 8.67
N SER A 192 -21.20 -23.54 7.50
CA SER A 192 -21.26 -22.29 6.75
C SER A 192 -22.08 -21.23 7.49
N VAL A 193 -21.88 -19.96 7.13
CA VAL A 193 -22.65 -18.84 7.69
C VAL A 193 -24.14 -19.01 7.41
N LEU A 194 -24.50 -19.49 6.21
CA LEU A 194 -25.90 -19.76 5.85
C LEU A 194 -26.53 -20.86 6.71
N GLU A 195 -25.81 -21.95 6.95
CA GLU A 195 -26.30 -23.04 7.82
C GLU A 195 -26.45 -22.59 9.28
N LEU A 196 -25.49 -21.82 9.80
CA LEU A 196 -25.57 -21.24 11.15
C LEU A 196 -26.75 -20.26 11.27
N GLY A 197 -26.98 -19.44 10.25
CA GLY A 197 -28.12 -18.54 10.18
C GLY A 197 -29.45 -19.29 10.22
N GLU A 198 -29.56 -20.42 9.53
CA GLU A 198 -30.76 -21.26 9.59
C GLU A 198 -30.96 -21.89 10.98
N LEU A 199 -29.90 -22.35 11.65
CA LEU A 199 -30.02 -22.88 13.02
C LEU A 199 -30.54 -21.82 14.01
N ILE A 200 -30.07 -20.57 13.88
CA ILE A 200 -30.58 -19.44 14.69
C ILE A 200 -32.04 -19.17 14.34
N LYS A 201 -32.35 -18.99 13.06
CA LYS A 201 -33.70 -18.66 12.58
C LYS A 201 -34.74 -19.70 13.01
N THR A 202 -34.37 -20.98 12.99
CA THR A 202 -35.22 -22.10 13.43
C THR A 202 -35.15 -22.36 14.93
N LYS A 203 -34.43 -21.53 15.69
CA LYS A 203 -34.27 -21.59 17.15
C LYS A 203 -33.67 -22.91 17.66
N GLN A 204 -32.89 -23.60 16.82
CA GLN A 204 -32.13 -24.79 17.23
C GLN A 204 -30.88 -24.42 18.06
N ILE A 205 -30.40 -23.19 17.90
CA ILE A 205 -29.34 -22.58 18.70
C ILE A 205 -29.65 -21.09 18.88
N THR A 206 -29.28 -20.53 20.04
CA THR A 206 -29.37 -19.07 20.27
C THR A 206 -28.09 -18.39 19.81
N SER A 207 -28.16 -17.09 19.52
CA SER A 207 -26.97 -16.29 19.22
C SER A 207 -26.01 -16.27 20.41
N GLU A 208 -26.53 -16.17 21.63
CA GLU A 208 -25.72 -16.22 22.86
C GLU A 208 -24.96 -17.56 22.98
N GLU A 209 -25.65 -18.68 22.73
CA GLU A 209 -25.02 -20.00 22.74
C GLU A 209 -23.93 -20.12 21.65
N LEU A 210 -24.23 -19.68 20.42
CA LEU A 210 -23.27 -19.72 19.31
C LEU A 210 -22.04 -18.86 19.60
N THR A 211 -22.25 -17.67 20.18
CA THR A 211 -21.20 -16.74 20.60
C THR A 211 -20.30 -17.38 21.65
N ARG A 212 -20.88 -18.06 22.65
CA ARG A 212 -20.13 -18.82 23.66
C ARG A 212 -19.26 -19.91 23.02
N ILE A 213 -19.75 -20.63 22.01
CA ILE A 213 -18.98 -21.67 21.31
C ILE A 213 -17.72 -21.05 20.67
N PHE A 214 -17.88 -19.99 19.88
CA PHE A 214 -16.74 -19.38 19.19
C PHE A 214 -15.76 -18.65 20.13
N LEU A 215 -16.24 -17.99 21.20
CA LEU A 215 -15.36 -17.42 22.23
C LEU A 215 -14.52 -18.49 22.93
N LYS A 216 -15.11 -19.66 23.26
CA LYS A 216 -14.37 -20.80 23.83
C LYS A 216 -13.28 -21.28 22.87
N ARG A 217 -13.58 -21.37 21.57
CA ARG A 217 -12.59 -21.76 20.55
C ARG A 217 -11.48 -20.74 20.38
N LEU A 218 -11.81 -19.45 20.29
CA LEU A 218 -10.82 -18.38 20.23
C LEU A 218 -9.88 -18.47 21.45
N LYS A 219 -10.39 -18.65 22.66
CA LYS A 219 -9.58 -18.80 23.89
C LYS A 219 -8.75 -20.09 23.91
N ARG A 220 -9.25 -21.18 23.31
CA ARG A 220 -8.55 -22.48 23.24
C ARG A 220 -7.37 -22.46 22.27
N TYR A 221 -7.55 -21.91 21.07
CA TYR A 221 -6.56 -22.01 19.99
C TYR A 221 -5.64 -20.80 19.87
N ASN A 222 -6.06 -19.61 20.33
CA ASN A 222 -5.24 -18.40 20.22
C ASN A 222 -3.88 -18.48 20.94
N PRO A 223 -3.72 -19.13 22.11
CA PRO A 223 -2.40 -19.29 22.73
C PRO A 223 -1.38 -20.02 21.85
N VAL A 224 -1.85 -20.80 20.86
CA VAL A 224 -0.98 -21.47 19.89
C VAL A 224 -0.88 -20.64 18.62
N LEU A 225 -1.99 -20.18 18.06
CA LEU A 225 -2.00 -19.54 16.73
C LEU A 225 -1.58 -18.07 16.75
N GLU A 226 -1.74 -17.39 17.88
CA GLU A 226 -1.46 -15.96 18.06
C GLU A 226 -2.13 -15.10 16.96
N ALA A 227 -3.47 -15.21 16.87
CA ALA A 227 -4.29 -14.67 15.80
C ALA A 227 -5.29 -13.58 16.27
N VAL A 228 -5.39 -13.34 17.58
CA VAL A 228 -6.32 -12.38 18.21
C VAL A 228 -5.56 -11.29 18.94
N ILE A 229 -5.90 -10.02 18.66
CA ILE A 229 -5.38 -8.84 19.39
C ILE A 229 -6.25 -8.53 20.60
N THR A 230 -7.57 -8.45 20.41
CA THR A 230 -8.51 -8.08 21.48
C THR A 230 -9.75 -8.95 21.40
N TYR A 231 -10.13 -9.57 22.52
CA TYR A 231 -11.44 -10.18 22.66
C TYR A 231 -12.50 -9.12 22.96
N THR A 232 -13.65 -9.21 22.31
CA THR A 232 -14.76 -8.25 22.51
C THR A 232 -15.90 -8.90 23.28
N GLU A 233 -15.59 -9.71 24.29
CA GLU A 233 -16.54 -10.61 24.97
C GLU A 233 -17.79 -9.90 25.50
N ASP A 234 -17.64 -8.79 26.22
CA ASP A 234 -18.78 -8.03 26.76
C ASP A 234 -19.69 -7.49 25.63
N LEU A 235 -19.09 -6.94 24.57
CA LEU A 235 -19.82 -6.48 23.38
C LEU A 235 -20.49 -7.66 22.67
N ALA A 236 -19.80 -8.79 22.57
CA ALA A 236 -20.29 -9.98 21.89
C ALA A 236 -21.56 -10.50 22.56
N TYR A 237 -21.53 -10.68 23.89
CA TYR A 237 -22.72 -11.10 24.64
C TYR A 237 -23.86 -10.10 24.53
N LYS A 238 -23.57 -8.80 24.62
CA LYS A 238 -24.59 -7.76 24.44
C LYS A 238 -25.24 -7.80 23.05
N GLN A 239 -24.44 -7.96 22.00
CA GLN A 239 -24.95 -8.04 20.62
C GLN A 239 -25.74 -9.33 20.39
N ALA A 240 -25.28 -10.45 20.92
CA ALA A 240 -25.95 -11.74 20.82
C ALA A 240 -27.32 -11.74 21.52
N GLN A 241 -27.38 -11.20 22.74
CA GLN A 241 -28.64 -11.05 23.48
C GLN A 241 -29.65 -10.15 22.77
N GLU A 242 -29.19 -9.06 22.13
CA GLU A 242 -30.07 -8.22 21.33
C GLU A 242 -30.56 -8.96 20.07
N ALA A 243 -29.71 -9.75 19.41
CA ALA A 243 -30.13 -10.59 18.29
C ALA A 243 -31.19 -11.61 18.72
N ASP A 244 -31.01 -12.30 19.85
CA ASP A 244 -31.99 -13.25 20.39
C ASP A 244 -33.32 -12.57 20.75
N LYS A 245 -33.26 -11.37 21.34
CA LYS A 245 -34.44 -10.56 21.68
C LYS A 245 -35.20 -10.05 20.45
N LEU A 246 -34.49 -9.68 19.38
CA LEU A 246 -35.13 -9.32 18.11
C LEU A 246 -35.84 -10.54 17.52
N LEU A 247 -35.17 -11.70 17.51
CA LEU A 247 -35.73 -12.94 17.00
C LEU A 247 -36.94 -13.40 17.82
N SER A 248 -36.93 -13.24 19.15
CA SER A 248 -38.07 -13.58 20.00
C SER A 248 -39.31 -12.74 19.70
N LYS A 249 -39.13 -11.53 19.15
CA LYS A 249 -40.19 -10.63 18.66
C LYS A 249 -40.58 -10.89 17.21
N GLY A 250 -40.02 -11.93 16.57
CA GLY A 250 -40.27 -12.26 15.16
C GLY A 250 -39.48 -11.40 14.16
N VAL A 251 -38.48 -10.63 14.62
CA VAL A 251 -37.63 -9.81 13.76
C VAL A 251 -36.35 -10.57 13.43
N TYR A 252 -36.25 -11.08 12.20
CA TYR A 252 -35.04 -11.71 11.67
C TYR A 252 -34.40 -10.79 10.62
N LEU A 253 -33.15 -10.38 10.85
CA LEU A 253 -32.46 -9.38 10.01
C LEU A 253 -31.84 -9.97 8.73
N GLY A 254 -31.78 -11.29 8.63
CA GLY A 254 -31.18 -12.02 7.51
C GLY A 254 -30.09 -12.99 7.96
N PRO A 255 -29.31 -13.58 7.03
CA PRO A 255 -28.38 -14.67 7.33
C PRO A 255 -27.27 -14.36 8.34
N LEU A 256 -26.93 -13.09 8.55
CA LEU A 256 -25.92 -12.67 9.53
C LEU A 256 -26.48 -12.41 10.93
N HIS A 257 -27.81 -12.54 11.11
CA HIS A 257 -28.48 -12.28 12.38
C HIS A 257 -27.94 -13.21 13.47
N GLY A 258 -27.24 -12.64 14.45
CA GLY A 258 -26.68 -13.35 15.59
C GLY A 258 -25.40 -14.14 15.28
N ILE A 259 -24.80 -13.99 14.10
CA ILE A 259 -23.60 -14.75 13.69
C ILE A 259 -22.31 -14.11 14.25
N PRO A 260 -21.48 -14.85 15.00
CA PRO A 260 -20.16 -14.40 15.45
C PRO A 260 -19.20 -14.10 14.30
N TYR A 261 -18.35 -13.09 14.45
CA TYR A 261 -17.31 -12.78 13.46
C TYR A 261 -16.09 -12.05 14.05
N GLY A 262 -15.00 -12.04 13.31
CA GLY A 262 -13.79 -11.29 13.64
C GLY A 262 -13.52 -10.10 12.72
N LEU A 263 -12.86 -9.05 13.23
CA LEU A 263 -12.42 -7.89 12.46
C LEU A 263 -10.91 -7.71 12.52
N LYS A 264 -10.25 -7.58 11.37
CA LYS A 264 -8.84 -7.17 11.31
C LYS A 264 -8.59 -5.91 12.15
N ASP A 265 -7.46 -5.86 12.85
CA ASP A 265 -7.12 -4.80 13.81
C ASP A 265 -6.63 -3.49 13.17
N ILE A 266 -7.17 -3.15 12.00
CA ILE A 266 -7.08 -1.82 11.39
C ILE A 266 -8.43 -1.12 11.29
N ILE A 267 -9.51 -1.84 11.65
CA ILE A 267 -10.90 -1.38 11.55
C ILE A 267 -11.32 -0.86 12.92
N SER A 268 -11.63 0.43 13.04
CA SER A 268 -12.00 1.03 14.33
C SER A 268 -13.34 0.49 14.87
N VAL A 269 -13.34 0.25 16.19
CA VAL A 269 -14.54 -0.09 16.96
C VAL A 269 -14.48 0.74 18.26
N PRO A 270 -15.52 1.52 18.58
CA PRO A 270 -15.50 2.37 19.77
C PRO A 270 -15.25 1.56 21.04
N HIS A 271 -14.46 2.12 21.96
CA HIS A 271 -14.08 1.54 23.25
C HIS A 271 -13.18 0.29 23.20
N TYR A 272 -12.80 -0.17 22.02
CA TYR A 272 -11.85 -1.27 21.83
C TYR A 272 -10.59 -0.75 21.16
N ASN A 273 -9.45 -1.36 21.52
CA ASN A 273 -8.18 -0.99 20.91
C ASN A 273 -8.23 -1.26 19.39
N THR A 274 -7.54 -0.39 18.65
CA THR A 274 -7.29 -0.53 17.22
C THR A 274 -5.83 -0.17 17.03
N THR A 275 -4.96 -1.16 17.17
CA THR A 275 -3.53 -0.96 17.39
C THR A 275 -2.73 -1.03 16.11
N TRP A 276 -3.39 -1.39 15.00
CA TRP A 276 -2.75 -1.57 13.70
C TRP A 276 -1.62 -2.60 13.72
N GLY A 277 -1.65 -3.54 14.67
CA GLY A 277 -0.58 -4.53 14.88
C GLY A 277 0.79 -3.95 15.22
N SER A 278 0.90 -2.63 15.46
CA SER A 278 2.17 -1.91 15.54
C SER A 278 2.55 -1.54 16.96
N THR A 279 3.83 -1.75 17.32
CA THR A 279 4.32 -1.48 18.68
C THR A 279 4.09 -0.02 19.09
N THR A 280 4.29 0.93 18.18
CA THR A 280 4.04 2.36 18.41
C THR A 280 2.59 2.63 18.81
N PHE A 281 1.63 1.89 18.24
CA PHE A 281 0.20 2.11 18.40
C PHE A 281 -0.47 1.06 19.29
N LYS A 282 0.31 0.29 20.07
CA LYS A 282 -0.17 -0.85 20.87
C LYS A 282 -1.32 -0.52 21.84
N ASN A 283 -1.38 0.71 22.34
CA ASN A 283 -2.43 1.17 23.26
C ASN A 283 -3.45 2.11 22.59
N GLN A 284 -3.43 2.21 21.26
CA GLN A 284 -4.30 3.11 20.53
C GLN A 284 -5.76 2.64 20.62
N MET A 285 -6.63 3.58 20.99
CA MET A 285 -8.07 3.42 20.96
C MET A 285 -8.66 4.56 20.14
N LEU A 286 -9.39 4.20 19.08
CA LEU A 286 -10.04 5.15 18.20
C LEU A 286 -11.53 5.18 18.55
N ASN A 287 -12.01 6.32 19.04
CA ASN A 287 -13.44 6.50 19.33
C ASN A 287 -14.23 6.80 18.05
N MET A 288 -14.10 5.92 17.06
CA MET A 288 -14.73 5.99 15.75
C MET A 288 -15.40 4.66 15.45
N GLU A 289 -16.59 4.74 14.87
CA GLU A 289 -17.32 3.58 14.39
C GLU A 289 -17.03 3.38 12.90
N ALA A 290 -16.24 2.37 12.53
CA ALA A 290 -15.96 2.09 11.13
C ALA A 290 -17.22 1.72 10.34
N TRP A 291 -17.27 2.14 9.07
CA TRP A 291 -18.43 1.89 8.19
C TRP A 291 -18.77 0.41 8.08
N VAL A 292 -17.76 -0.44 7.83
CA VAL A 292 -17.95 -1.89 7.70
C VAL A 292 -18.49 -2.53 9.00
N TYR A 293 -18.02 -2.07 10.17
CA TYR A 293 -18.52 -2.53 11.46
C TYR A 293 -19.97 -2.10 11.68
N LYS A 294 -20.31 -0.83 11.37
CA LYS A 294 -21.67 -0.31 11.46
C LYS A 294 -22.65 -1.14 10.63
N ARG A 295 -22.27 -1.54 9.41
CA ARG A 295 -23.09 -2.37 8.53
C ARG A 295 -23.29 -3.78 9.07
N LEU A 296 -22.23 -4.43 9.54
CA LEU A 296 -22.32 -5.78 10.14
C LEU A 296 -23.16 -5.77 11.41
N LYS A 297 -22.99 -4.77 12.28
CA LYS A 297 -23.84 -4.55 13.46
C LYS A 297 -25.31 -4.38 13.06
N SER A 298 -25.58 -3.62 12.01
CA SER A 298 -26.95 -3.41 11.50
C SER A 298 -27.57 -4.66 10.87
N ALA A 299 -26.75 -5.61 10.39
CA ALA A 299 -27.18 -6.92 9.94
C ALA A 299 -27.37 -7.93 11.08
N GLY A 300 -27.12 -7.52 12.33
CA GLY A 300 -27.24 -8.36 13.53
C GLY A 300 -26.03 -9.25 13.81
N ALA A 301 -24.91 -9.06 13.12
CA ALA A 301 -23.69 -9.85 13.35
C ALA A 301 -23.03 -9.48 14.69
N VAL A 302 -22.39 -10.47 15.33
CA VAL A 302 -21.82 -10.38 16.68
C VAL A 302 -20.30 -10.34 16.62
N LEU A 303 -19.68 -9.22 16.98
CA LEU A 303 -18.23 -9.10 17.00
C LEU A 303 -17.66 -9.83 18.22
N VAL A 304 -16.84 -10.86 18.00
CA VAL A 304 -16.21 -11.64 19.08
C VAL A 304 -14.73 -11.32 19.29
N ALA A 305 -14.04 -10.79 18.26
CA ALA A 305 -12.63 -10.46 18.36
C ALA A 305 -12.15 -9.44 17.32
N LYS A 306 -11.16 -8.64 17.73
CA LYS A 306 -10.21 -7.94 16.86
C LYS A 306 -9.05 -8.89 16.54
N LEU A 307 -8.84 -9.16 15.26
CA LEU A 307 -7.91 -10.16 14.76
C LEU A 307 -6.60 -9.54 14.27
N VAL A 308 -5.51 -10.28 14.42
CA VAL A 308 -4.16 -9.83 14.10
C VAL A 308 -4.06 -9.31 12.66
N THR A 309 -3.32 -8.21 12.53
CA THR A 309 -2.83 -7.66 11.29
C THR A 309 -1.31 -7.59 11.35
N GLY A 310 -0.63 -7.74 10.21
CA GLY A 310 0.74 -7.23 10.09
C GLY A 310 0.79 -5.74 10.42
N SER A 311 1.91 -5.30 10.98
CA SER A 311 2.12 -3.97 11.51
C SER A 311 1.87 -2.91 10.44
N LEU A 312 0.99 -1.95 10.74
CA LEU A 312 0.51 -0.96 9.79
C LEU A 312 0.06 -1.59 8.45
N ALA A 313 -0.58 -2.77 8.56
CA ALA A 313 -1.07 -3.59 7.47
C ALA A 313 -0.01 -3.98 6.41
N TYR A 314 1.26 -4.06 6.80
CA TYR A 314 2.36 -4.54 5.97
C TYR A 314 2.88 -5.89 6.46
N ASP A 315 3.06 -6.82 5.52
CA ASP A 315 3.53 -8.19 5.76
C ASP A 315 2.82 -8.88 6.95
N ASP A 316 3.47 -9.82 7.67
CA ASP A 316 2.84 -10.63 8.74
C ASP A 316 3.42 -10.44 10.15
N ILE A 317 4.40 -9.55 10.32
CA ILE A 317 4.98 -9.22 11.64
C ILE A 317 4.06 -8.27 12.40
N TRP A 318 3.79 -8.55 13.67
CA TRP A 318 2.95 -7.70 14.53
C TRP A 318 3.47 -7.73 15.97
N PHE A 319 3.70 -6.55 16.58
CA PHE A 319 4.36 -6.45 17.89
C PHE A 319 5.65 -7.28 18.03
N GLY A 320 6.35 -7.54 16.91
CA GLY A 320 7.53 -8.42 16.84
C GLY A 320 7.26 -9.93 16.77
N GLY A 321 5.99 -10.37 16.84
CA GLY A 321 5.55 -11.76 16.66
C GLY A 321 4.95 -12.03 15.27
N ARG A 322 4.48 -13.26 15.04
CA ARG A 322 3.83 -13.70 13.78
C ARG A 322 2.75 -14.74 14.04
N THR A 323 1.60 -14.59 13.40
CA THR A 323 0.50 -15.56 13.49
C THR A 323 0.89 -16.88 12.82
N LYS A 324 0.71 -17.99 13.53
CA LYS A 324 1.04 -19.33 13.04
C LYS A 324 -0.04 -19.89 12.12
N ASN A 325 0.38 -20.69 11.15
CA ASN A 325 -0.52 -21.34 10.21
C ASN A 325 -1.29 -22.48 10.90
N PRO A 326 -2.64 -22.53 10.84
CA PRO A 326 -3.42 -23.61 11.43
C PRO A 326 -3.14 -25.01 10.88
N TRP A 327 -2.60 -25.12 9.67
CA TRP A 327 -2.24 -26.40 9.04
C TRP A 327 -0.85 -26.90 9.43
N ASN A 328 0.06 -25.98 9.78
CA ASN A 328 1.40 -26.29 10.28
C ASN A 328 1.88 -25.17 11.20
N ILE A 329 1.93 -25.43 12.51
CA ILE A 329 2.30 -24.43 13.52
C ILE A 329 3.79 -24.07 13.53
N GLU A 330 4.61 -24.75 12.72
CA GLU A 330 6.00 -24.36 12.46
C GLU A 330 6.11 -23.32 11.33
N GLU A 331 4.99 -23.02 10.66
CA GLU A 331 4.89 -22.04 9.58
C GLU A 331 3.97 -20.87 9.97
N PHE A 332 4.02 -19.79 9.18
CA PHE A 332 3.22 -18.59 9.39
C PHE A 332 2.08 -18.44 8.36
N SER A 333 1.07 -17.66 8.73
CA SER A 333 -0.15 -17.44 7.95
C SER A 333 -0.02 -16.46 6.79
N THR A 334 1.14 -15.81 6.63
CA THR A 334 1.34 -14.60 5.81
C THR A 334 0.37 -13.47 6.14
N GLY A 335 0.51 -12.34 5.46
CA GLY A 335 -0.15 -11.11 5.87
C GLY A 335 -0.57 -10.18 4.74
N SER A 336 -1.13 -9.02 5.07
CA SER A 336 -1.31 -8.53 6.44
C SER A 336 -2.59 -8.96 7.14
N SER A 337 -3.52 -9.65 6.48
CA SER A 337 -4.72 -10.19 7.15
C SER A 337 -4.48 -11.58 7.78
N ALA A 338 -3.40 -11.71 8.56
CA ALA A 338 -2.96 -12.99 9.14
C ALA A 338 -4.01 -13.61 10.08
N GLY A 339 -4.51 -12.81 11.04
CA GLY A 339 -5.54 -13.24 11.99
C GLY A 339 -6.87 -13.62 11.31
N PRO A 340 -7.45 -12.78 10.42
CA PRO A 340 -8.64 -13.12 9.65
C PRO A 340 -8.55 -14.48 8.92
N ALA A 341 -7.42 -14.77 8.27
CA ALA A 341 -7.24 -16.04 7.57
C ALA A 341 -7.08 -17.22 8.53
N ALA A 342 -6.20 -17.10 9.52
CA ALA A 342 -5.91 -18.17 10.49
C ALA A 342 -7.13 -18.52 11.34
N CYS A 343 -7.84 -17.53 11.88
CA CYS A 343 -9.02 -17.76 12.70
C CYS A 343 -10.16 -18.41 11.91
N THR A 344 -10.36 -17.99 10.65
CA THR A 344 -11.39 -18.58 9.80
C THR A 344 -11.05 -20.03 9.43
N ALA A 345 -9.79 -20.31 9.09
CA ALA A 345 -9.31 -21.65 8.75
C ALA A 345 -9.46 -22.63 9.93
N ALA A 346 -9.07 -22.20 11.13
CA ALA A 346 -9.15 -23.01 12.35
C ALA A 346 -10.58 -23.16 12.93
N GLY A 347 -11.59 -22.56 12.29
CA GLY A 347 -12.96 -22.51 12.80
C GLY A 347 -13.08 -21.72 14.12
N MET A 348 -12.18 -20.77 14.39
CA MET A 348 -12.28 -19.88 15.56
C MET A 348 -13.35 -18.79 15.36
N VAL A 349 -13.69 -18.49 14.10
CA VAL A 349 -14.84 -17.66 13.70
C VAL A 349 -15.46 -18.23 12.42
N PRO A 350 -16.78 -18.11 12.21
CA PRO A 350 -17.43 -18.47 10.94
C PRO A 350 -16.90 -17.64 9.75
N PHE A 351 -16.66 -16.35 9.99
CA PHE A 351 -16.09 -15.44 9.02
C PHE A 351 -15.32 -14.31 9.69
N ALA A 352 -14.48 -13.64 8.91
CA ALA A 352 -13.79 -12.43 9.32
C ALA A 352 -13.79 -11.39 8.20
N ILE A 353 -13.57 -10.12 8.56
CA ILE A 353 -13.25 -9.07 7.59
C ILE A 353 -11.76 -8.75 7.67
N GLY A 354 -11.10 -8.76 6.51
CA GLY A 354 -9.75 -8.24 6.34
C GLY A 354 -9.70 -7.09 5.34
N SER A 355 -8.48 -6.74 4.96
CA SER A 355 -8.21 -5.67 4.00
C SER A 355 -7.10 -6.05 3.04
N GLU A 356 -7.11 -5.44 1.86
CA GLU A 356 -6.05 -5.57 0.86
C GLU A 356 -5.73 -4.24 0.19
N THR A 357 -4.45 -3.89 0.23
CA THR A 357 -3.82 -2.89 -0.64
C THR A 357 -3.15 -3.58 -1.82
N ALA A 358 -2.30 -4.58 -1.51
CA ALA A 358 -1.66 -5.48 -2.45
C ALA A 358 -1.51 -6.88 -1.81
N GLY A 359 -2.35 -7.84 -2.22
CA GLY A 359 -2.26 -9.24 -1.79
C GLY A 359 -2.66 -9.57 -0.34
N SER A 360 -2.94 -8.59 0.51
CA SER A 360 -3.22 -8.81 1.94
C SER A 360 -4.57 -9.50 2.24
N ILE A 361 -5.42 -9.76 1.24
CA ILE A 361 -6.53 -10.72 1.32
C ILE A 361 -6.12 -12.03 0.66
N THR A 362 -5.63 -11.99 -0.57
CA THR A 362 -5.40 -13.18 -1.39
C THR A 362 -4.26 -14.07 -0.88
N PHE A 363 -3.12 -13.50 -0.46
CA PHE A 363 -1.99 -14.26 0.06
C PHE A 363 -2.30 -15.04 1.34
N PRO A 364 -2.82 -14.43 2.41
CA PRO A 364 -3.13 -15.19 3.62
C PRO A 364 -4.31 -16.15 3.40
N ALA A 365 -5.25 -15.85 2.51
CA ALA A 365 -6.32 -16.77 2.15
C ALA A 365 -5.78 -18.03 1.47
N ALA A 366 -4.91 -17.87 0.48
CA ALA A 366 -4.24 -18.99 -0.20
C ALA A 366 -3.37 -19.79 0.78
N ARG A 367 -2.64 -19.10 1.67
CA ARG A 367 -1.75 -19.71 2.66
C ARG A 367 -2.47 -20.54 3.71
N CYS A 368 -3.61 -20.04 4.19
CA CYS A 368 -4.42 -20.71 5.21
C CYS A 368 -5.53 -21.59 4.61
N GLY A 369 -5.65 -21.69 3.29
CA GLY A 369 -6.63 -22.57 2.63
C GLY A 369 -8.09 -22.15 2.87
N VAL A 370 -8.38 -20.85 2.86
CA VAL A 370 -9.75 -20.31 3.03
C VAL A 370 -10.21 -19.58 1.78
N THR A 371 -11.52 -19.45 1.63
CA THR A 371 -12.10 -18.62 0.56
C THR A 371 -12.13 -17.17 1.03
N ALA A 372 -11.63 -16.25 0.20
CA ALA A 372 -11.74 -14.83 0.49
C ALA A 372 -12.10 -14.05 -0.77
N LEU A 373 -12.79 -12.94 -0.60
CA LEU A 373 -13.24 -12.10 -1.70
C LEU A 373 -12.62 -10.72 -1.58
N ARG A 374 -11.74 -10.38 -2.54
CA ARG A 374 -11.21 -9.03 -2.72
C ARG A 374 -12.10 -8.27 -3.71
N PRO A 375 -13.00 -7.38 -3.24
CA PRO A 375 -13.95 -6.73 -4.14
C PRO A 375 -13.29 -5.65 -5.00
N THR A 376 -14.06 -5.14 -5.95
CA THR A 376 -13.72 -3.93 -6.69
C THR A 376 -13.47 -2.76 -5.72
N PHE A 377 -12.49 -1.92 -6.03
CA PHE A 377 -12.22 -0.72 -5.24
C PHE A 377 -13.47 0.16 -5.15
N GLY A 378 -13.79 0.65 -3.95
CA GLY A 378 -14.98 1.45 -3.70
C GLY A 378 -16.29 0.66 -3.47
N THR A 379 -16.29 -0.68 -3.59
CA THR A 379 -17.49 -1.50 -3.27
C THR A 379 -17.87 -1.39 -1.78
N VAL A 380 -16.88 -1.32 -0.90
CA VAL A 380 -17.05 -1.21 0.55
C VAL A 380 -16.37 0.07 1.02
N GLY A 381 -17.10 0.93 1.73
CA GLY A 381 -16.54 2.16 2.30
C GLY A 381 -15.50 1.89 3.38
N ARG A 382 -14.49 2.77 3.45
CA ARG A 382 -13.31 2.61 4.30
C ARG A 382 -13.27 3.56 5.49
N THR A 383 -14.32 4.34 5.75
CA THR A 383 -14.37 5.23 6.91
C THR A 383 -14.08 4.47 8.20
N GLY A 384 -13.16 5.01 9.00
CA GLY A 384 -12.70 4.40 10.25
C GLY A 384 -11.76 3.20 10.07
N VAL A 385 -11.14 3.04 8.91
CA VAL A 385 -10.09 2.04 8.67
C VAL A 385 -8.76 2.74 8.38
N MET A 386 -7.65 2.22 8.91
CA MET A 386 -6.31 2.72 8.57
C MET A 386 -6.06 2.59 7.06
N SER A 387 -5.63 3.68 6.44
CA SER A 387 -5.29 3.75 5.01
C SER A 387 -3.80 3.48 4.82
N ILE A 388 -3.45 2.58 3.90
CA ILE A 388 -2.11 2.53 3.30
C ILE A 388 -2.13 3.33 2.00
N SER A 389 -3.22 3.22 1.23
CA SER A 389 -3.34 3.93 -0.04
C SER A 389 -4.77 4.33 -0.36
N GLU A 390 -4.88 5.59 -0.79
CA GLU A 390 -6.15 6.24 -1.11
C GLU A 390 -6.89 5.57 -2.27
N SER A 391 -6.16 4.87 -3.14
CA SER A 391 -6.73 4.32 -4.38
C SER A 391 -6.49 2.82 -4.56
N LEU A 392 -5.96 2.14 -3.54
CA LEU A 392 -5.67 0.70 -3.60
C LEU A 392 -6.37 -0.09 -2.49
N ASP A 393 -6.72 0.50 -1.36
CA ASP A 393 -7.26 -0.30 -0.25
C ASP A 393 -8.68 -0.80 -0.52
N LYS A 394 -8.93 -2.06 -0.15
CA LYS A 394 -10.21 -2.77 -0.25
C LYS A 394 -10.48 -3.51 1.04
N LEU A 395 -11.74 -3.66 1.41
CA LEU A 395 -12.19 -4.49 2.52
C LEU A 395 -12.93 -5.71 1.97
N GLY A 396 -12.70 -6.89 2.55
CA GLY A 396 -13.28 -8.12 2.03
C GLY A 396 -13.42 -9.22 3.07
N PRO A 397 -14.38 -10.15 2.86
CA PRO A 397 -14.60 -11.26 3.78
C PRO A 397 -13.60 -12.41 3.56
N PHE A 398 -13.29 -13.09 4.65
CA PHE A 398 -12.67 -14.42 4.71
C PHE A 398 -13.72 -15.40 5.26
N CYS A 399 -13.96 -16.49 4.53
CA CYS A 399 -14.92 -17.53 4.86
C CYS A 399 -14.36 -18.92 4.49
N ARG A 400 -15.02 -19.99 4.92
CA ARG A 400 -14.73 -21.34 4.41
C ARG A 400 -15.49 -21.67 3.12
N TYR A 401 -16.54 -20.89 2.79
CA TYR A 401 -17.41 -21.12 1.64
C TYR A 401 -17.54 -19.85 0.79
N ALA A 402 -17.56 -20.01 -0.54
CA ALA A 402 -17.70 -18.89 -1.48
C ALA A 402 -19.07 -18.18 -1.38
N ALA A 403 -20.13 -18.95 -1.10
CA ALA A 403 -21.47 -18.40 -0.89
C ALA A 403 -21.51 -17.42 0.29
N ASP A 404 -20.81 -17.73 1.38
CA ASP A 404 -20.73 -16.86 2.55
C ASP A 404 -20.02 -15.54 2.21
N CYS A 405 -18.94 -15.58 1.43
CA CYS A 405 -18.26 -14.36 0.96
C CYS A 405 -19.22 -13.44 0.19
N ALA A 406 -20.06 -14.00 -0.68
CA ALA A 406 -21.05 -13.22 -1.42
C ALA A 406 -22.11 -12.60 -0.51
N VAL A 407 -22.63 -13.35 0.46
CA VAL A 407 -23.62 -12.90 1.45
C VAL A 407 -23.05 -11.77 2.31
N ILE A 408 -21.82 -11.92 2.80
CA ILE A 408 -21.18 -10.92 3.64
C ILE A 408 -20.85 -9.67 2.82
N LEU A 409 -20.37 -9.81 1.58
CA LEU A 409 -20.15 -8.67 0.70
C LEU A 409 -21.46 -7.91 0.44
N ASP A 410 -22.59 -8.60 0.25
CA ASP A 410 -23.89 -7.96 0.09
C ASP A 410 -24.29 -7.13 1.33
N ALA A 411 -23.98 -7.64 2.53
CA ALA A 411 -24.25 -6.92 3.77
C ALA A 411 -23.40 -5.65 3.91
N ILE A 412 -22.13 -5.67 3.49
CA ILE A 412 -21.17 -4.58 3.73
C ILE A 412 -20.98 -3.62 2.55
N ARG A 413 -21.41 -3.98 1.33
CA ARG A 413 -21.26 -3.13 0.15
C ARG A 413 -22.16 -1.90 0.18
N GLY A 414 -21.75 -0.84 -0.52
CA GLY A 414 -22.57 0.35 -0.79
C GLY A 414 -21.89 1.65 -0.39
N LYS A 415 -22.51 2.76 -0.81
CA LYS A 415 -22.00 4.11 -0.62
C LYS A 415 -21.86 4.46 0.86
N ASP A 416 -20.64 4.78 1.25
CA ASP A 416 -20.30 5.39 2.52
C ASP A 416 -20.27 6.92 2.32
N PRO A 417 -21.06 7.69 3.10
CA PRO A 417 -21.14 9.13 2.93
C PRO A 417 -19.83 9.86 3.20
N ASP A 418 -18.96 9.29 4.04
CA ASP A 418 -17.71 9.92 4.49
C ASP A 418 -16.49 9.43 3.68
N ASP A 419 -16.67 8.43 2.80
CA ASP A 419 -15.67 7.94 1.87
C ASP A 419 -16.04 8.34 0.42
N GLN A 420 -15.32 9.33 -0.12
CA GLN A 420 -15.54 9.83 -1.48
C GLN A 420 -15.28 8.75 -2.56
N SER A 421 -14.41 7.78 -2.28
CA SER A 421 -14.07 6.71 -3.20
C SER A 421 -15.11 5.59 -3.24
N SER A 422 -15.90 5.45 -2.18
CA SER A 422 -16.96 4.45 -2.08
C SER A 422 -18.10 4.74 -3.07
N ARG A 423 -18.75 3.68 -3.57
CA ARG A 423 -19.79 3.77 -4.59
C ARG A 423 -20.82 2.67 -4.41
N ASP A 424 -22.03 2.93 -4.89
CA ASP A 424 -23.03 1.87 -5.10
C ASP A 424 -22.68 1.10 -6.37
N ILE A 425 -21.68 0.22 -6.25
CA ILE A 425 -21.25 -0.63 -7.37
C ILE A 425 -22.30 -1.74 -7.57
N PRO A 426 -22.88 -1.84 -8.78
CA PRO A 426 -23.76 -2.93 -9.13
C PRO A 426 -23.00 -4.25 -9.00
N PHE A 427 -23.54 -5.15 -8.18
CA PHE A 427 -23.02 -6.50 -8.08
C PHE A 427 -24.23 -7.43 -8.21
N GLY A 428 -24.31 -8.10 -9.36
CA GLY A 428 -25.42 -8.98 -9.72
C GLY A 428 -25.45 -10.21 -8.82
N ASP A 429 -26.59 -10.89 -8.77
CA ASP A 429 -26.76 -12.08 -7.93
C ASP A 429 -25.82 -13.21 -8.43
N PRO A 430 -24.77 -13.56 -7.66
CA PRO A 430 -23.81 -14.57 -8.10
C PRO A 430 -24.42 -15.97 -8.15
N PHE A 431 -25.53 -16.21 -7.45
CA PHE A 431 -26.22 -17.51 -7.44
C PHE A 431 -27.05 -17.73 -8.71
N SER A 432 -27.28 -16.68 -9.50
CA SER A 432 -28.00 -16.74 -10.78
C SER A 432 -27.09 -16.93 -12.00
N VAL A 433 -25.77 -16.94 -11.81
CA VAL A 433 -24.79 -16.99 -12.90
C VAL A 433 -24.74 -18.38 -13.51
N ASP A 434 -25.03 -18.45 -14.81
CA ASP A 434 -24.80 -19.63 -15.63
C ASP A 434 -23.33 -19.69 -16.07
N ILE A 435 -22.55 -20.51 -15.38
CA ILE A 435 -21.10 -20.63 -15.61
C ILE A 435 -20.76 -21.12 -17.02
N THR A 436 -21.66 -21.82 -17.70
CA THR A 436 -21.43 -22.35 -19.06
C THR A 436 -21.36 -21.24 -20.12
N LYS A 437 -21.88 -20.06 -19.78
CA LYS A 437 -21.82 -18.86 -20.65
C LYS A 437 -20.57 -18.02 -20.41
N LEU A 438 -19.72 -18.39 -19.45
CA LEU A 438 -18.50 -17.65 -19.14
C LEU A 438 -17.35 -18.04 -20.07
N THR A 439 -16.58 -17.03 -20.47
CA THR A 439 -15.25 -17.20 -21.06
C THR A 439 -14.21 -16.76 -20.04
N VAL A 440 -13.29 -17.66 -19.68
CA VAL A 440 -12.27 -17.41 -18.66
C VAL A 440 -10.88 -17.46 -19.29
N GLY A 441 -10.18 -16.34 -19.23
CA GLY A 441 -8.76 -16.24 -19.61
C GLY A 441 -7.87 -16.84 -18.51
N TYR A 442 -6.91 -17.69 -18.86
CA TYR A 442 -5.92 -18.23 -17.91
C TYR A 442 -4.48 -18.01 -18.41
N LEU A 443 -3.58 -17.71 -17.47
CA LEU A 443 -2.15 -17.52 -17.78
C LEU A 443 -1.43 -18.86 -17.95
N GLU A 444 -0.23 -18.83 -18.54
CA GLU A 444 0.57 -20.02 -18.80
C GLU A 444 0.85 -20.84 -17.53
N ASP A 445 1.11 -20.14 -16.42
CA ASP A 445 1.41 -20.64 -15.07
C ASP A 445 0.16 -21.03 -14.25
N ALA A 446 -1.05 -20.88 -14.80
CA ALA A 446 -2.27 -21.29 -14.12
C ALA A 446 -2.28 -22.79 -13.79
N ASP A 447 -2.84 -23.13 -12.63
CA ASP A 447 -3.00 -24.51 -12.19
C ASP A 447 -3.90 -25.28 -13.16
N LYS A 448 -3.31 -26.29 -13.82
CA LYS A 448 -4.00 -27.04 -14.85
C LYS A 448 -5.16 -27.85 -14.27
N GLU A 449 -5.10 -28.32 -13.03
CA GLU A 449 -6.23 -29.04 -12.43
C GLU A 449 -7.48 -28.16 -12.36
N VAL A 450 -7.32 -26.91 -11.93
CA VAL A 450 -8.43 -25.95 -11.86
C VAL A 450 -8.99 -25.65 -13.25
N VAL A 451 -8.12 -25.47 -14.24
CA VAL A 451 -8.53 -25.28 -15.64
C VAL A 451 -9.38 -26.46 -16.14
N HIS A 452 -8.92 -27.70 -15.92
CA HIS A 452 -9.66 -28.91 -16.35
C HIS A 452 -11.00 -29.05 -15.62
N VAL A 453 -11.06 -28.73 -14.32
CA VAL A 453 -12.32 -28.79 -13.55
C VAL A 453 -13.35 -27.80 -14.11
N LEU A 454 -12.94 -26.56 -14.41
CA LEU A 454 -13.83 -25.56 -15.01
C LEU A 454 -14.27 -25.94 -16.43
N GLU A 455 -13.34 -26.44 -17.24
CA GLU A 455 -13.63 -26.92 -18.59
C GLU A 455 -14.64 -28.09 -18.57
N SER A 456 -14.45 -29.07 -17.65
CA SER A 456 -15.40 -30.18 -17.48
C SER A 456 -16.80 -29.74 -17.03
N LYS A 457 -16.91 -28.54 -16.44
CA LYS A 457 -18.18 -27.90 -16.06
C LYS A 457 -18.80 -27.06 -17.18
N GLY A 458 -18.19 -27.07 -18.38
CA GLY A 458 -18.68 -26.37 -19.56
C GLY A 458 -18.24 -24.91 -19.66
N VAL A 459 -17.26 -24.46 -18.87
CA VAL A 459 -16.71 -23.09 -18.96
C VAL A 459 -15.77 -23.02 -20.16
N LYS A 460 -15.86 -21.95 -20.96
CA LYS A 460 -14.95 -21.73 -22.08
C LYS A 460 -13.61 -21.18 -21.58
N MET A 461 -12.61 -22.06 -21.45
CA MET A 461 -11.26 -21.71 -21.00
C MET A 461 -10.39 -21.24 -22.18
N VAL A 462 -9.70 -20.11 -22.04
CA VAL A 462 -8.87 -19.51 -23.12
C VAL A 462 -7.49 -19.12 -22.58
N PRO A 463 -6.38 -19.60 -23.16
CA PRO A 463 -5.05 -19.12 -22.80
C PRO A 463 -4.91 -17.61 -23.07
N PHE A 464 -4.29 -16.88 -22.14
CA PHE A 464 -4.10 -15.44 -22.23
C PHE A 464 -2.67 -15.04 -21.87
N LYS A 465 -2.16 -14.00 -22.53
CA LYS A 465 -0.83 -13.41 -22.25
C LYS A 465 -1.00 -11.95 -21.88
N LEU A 466 -0.39 -11.54 -20.77
CA LEU A 466 -0.34 -10.14 -20.37
C LEU A 466 0.55 -9.36 -21.35
N ASN A 467 0.14 -8.13 -21.68
CA ASN A 467 0.92 -7.21 -22.51
C ASN A 467 1.90 -6.35 -21.68
N TYR A 468 2.07 -6.69 -20.40
CA TYR A 468 2.96 -6.04 -19.45
C TYR A 468 3.66 -7.07 -18.56
N THR A 469 4.73 -6.65 -17.87
CA THR A 469 5.43 -7.50 -16.89
C THR A 469 4.94 -7.22 -15.48
N VAL A 470 4.85 -8.25 -14.64
CA VAL A 470 4.46 -8.13 -13.23
C VAL A 470 5.35 -7.11 -12.50
N ASN A 471 6.67 -7.16 -12.73
CA ASN A 471 7.63 -6.23 -12.12
C ASN A 471 7.33 -4.75 -12.44
N SER A 472 6.89 -4.46 -13.67
CA SER A 472 6.57 -3.08 -14.05
C SER A 472 5.34 -2.54 -13.31
N VAL A 473 4.34 -3.39 -13.07
CA VAL A 473 3.13 -3.02 -12.33
C VAL A 473 3.39 -2.98 -10.83
N GLN A 474 4.18 -3.92 -10.29
CA GLN A 474 4.52 -3.96 -8.88
C GLN A 474 5.28 -2.70 -8.45
N GLY A 475 6.24 -2.23 -9.27
CA GLY A 475 6.95 -0.98 -8.99
C GLY A 475 6.01 0.22 -8.90
N ILE A 476 5.00 0.30 -9.77
CA ILE A 476 3.95 1.35 -9.74
C ILE A 476 3.11 1.26 -8.47
N LEU A 477 2.76 0.06 -8.01
CA LEU A 477 1.98 -0.15 -6.80
C LEU A 477 2.77 0.24 -5.55
N ASN A 478 3.97 -0.30 -5.36
CA ASN A 478 4.85 0.02 -4.22
C ASN A 478 5.12 1.52 -4.14
N PHE A 479 5.48 2.13 -5.28
CA PHE A 479 5.68 3.58 -5.36
C PHE A 479 4.45 4.40 -4.95
N THR A 480 3.24 3.88 -5.17
CA THR A 480 2.00 4.53 -4.70
C THR A 480 1.87 4.40 -3.19
N MET A 481 2.03 3.19 -2.69
CA MET A 481 1.84 2.84 -1.29
C MET A 481 2.84 3.62 -0.42
N ASP A 482 4.12 3.64 -0.79
CA ASP A 482 5.16 4.33 -0.05
C ASP A 482 4.84 5.83 0.13
N VAL A 483 4.38 6.49 -0.94
CA VAL A 483 4.06 7.93 -0.92
C VAL A 483 2.77 8.22 -0.17
N ASP A 484 1.70 7.43 -0.39
CA ASP A 484 0.43 7.60 0.30
C ASP A 484 0.60 7.35 1.81
N MET A 485 1.32 6.29 2.18
CA MET A 485 1.64 5.95 3.56
C MET A 485 2.49 7.04 4.21
N LEU A 486 3.52 7.56 3.52
CA LEU A 486 4.30 8.68 4.04
C LEU A 486 3.42 9.91 4.27
N ALA A 487 2.47 10.20 3.37
CA ALA A 487 1.57 11.34 3.52
C ALA A 487 0.69 11.22 4.79
N HIS A 488 0.22 10.02 5.12
CA HIS A 488 -0.54 9.76 6.35
C HIS A 488 0.33 9.72 7.62
N PHE A 489 1.58 9.29 7.50
CA PHE A 489 2.49 9.03 8.62
C PHE A 489 3.69 9.99 8.66
N ASP A 490 3.59 11.18 8.07
CA ASP A 490 4.69 12.15 8.03
C ASP A 490 5.05 12.64 9.44
N GLU A 491 4.06 12.97 10.28
CA GLU A 491 4.29 13.36 11.67
C GLU A 491 4.93 12.22 12.48
N TRP A 492 4.48 10.98 12.24
CA TRP A 492 5.06 9.79 12.87
C TRP A 492 6.54 9.64 12.53
N GLN A 493 6.93 9.82 11.27
CA GLN A 493 8.34 9.78 10.86
C GLN A 493 9.14 10.99 11.35
N ARG A 494 8.57 12.20 11.31
CA ARG A 494 9.22 13.44 11.79
C ARG A 494 9.51 13.41 13.29
N SER A 495 8.63 12.77 14.06
CA SER A 495 8.83 12.59 15.50
C SER A 495 9.80 11.46 15.85
N GLY A 496 10.41 10.80 14.86
CA GLY A 496 11.37 9.71 15.06
C GLY A 496 10.73 8.40 15.51
N LYS A 497 9.39 8.30 15.50
CA LYS A 497 8.70 7.07 15.91
C LYS A 497 8.86 5.94 14.90
N ASP A 498 9.36 6.23 13.70
CA ASP A 498 9.78 5.20 12.74
C ASP A 498 10.96 4.36 13.24
N ASP A 499 11.79 4.90 14.16
CA ASP A 499 12.86 4.14 14.83
C ASP A 499 12.35 3.11 15.85
N GLU A 500 11.11 3.26 16.31
CA GLU A 500 10.46 2.34 17.25
C GLU A 500 9.69 1.23 16.53
N TYR A 501 9.55 1.32 15.20
CA TYR A 501 8.85 0.32 14.40
C TYR A 501 9.61 -1.01 14.44
N GLU A 502 8.90 -2.11 14.69
CA GLU A 502 9.50 -3.44 14.92
C GLU A 502 10.29 -4.01 13.74
N THR A 503 10.17 -3.47 12.53
CA THR A 503 10.85 -3.99 11.33
C THR A 503 11.46 -2.86 10.49
N GLN A 504 12.71 -2.51 10.80
CA GLN A 504 13.39 -1.31 10.26
C GLN A 504 13.66 -1.32 8.75
N ASP A 505 13.66 -2.50 8.13
CA ASP A 505 13.85 -2.71 6.69
C ASP A 505 12.54 -2.67 5.88
N GLN A 506 11.38 -2.55 6.54
CA GLN A 506 10.07 -2.33 5.90
C GLN A 506 9.72 -0.83 5.90
N TRP A 507 8.53 -0.44 6.40
CA TRP A 507 8.00 0.92 6.32
C TRP A 507 9.03 2.01 6.61
N PRO A 508 9.87 1.97 7.66
CA PRO A 508 10.85 3.02 7.89
C PRO A 508 11.74 3.29 6.67
N LEU A 509 12.29 2.25 6.02
CA LEU A 509 13.10 2.38 4.80
C LEU A 509 12.24 2.85 3.61
N GLU A 510 11.04 2.28 3.44
CA GLU A 510 10.14 2.61 2.33
C GLU A 510 9.65 4.07 2.37
N LEU A 511 9.26 4.55 3.54
CA LEU A 511 8.82 5.93 3.75
C LEU A 511 10.00 6.91 3.61
N ARG A 512 11.21 6.53 4.04
CA ARG A 512 12.42 7.31 3.81
C ARG A 512 12.67 7.52 2.31
N ARG A 513 12.62 6.46 1.49
CA ARG A 513 12.79 6.60 0.02
C ARG A 513 11.65 7.37 -0.64
N ALA A 514 10.44 7.34 -0.09
CA ALA A 514 9.29 8.08 -0.63
C ALA A 514 9.48 9.61 -0.59
N ARG A 515 10.26 10.14 0.37
CA ARG A 515 10.47 11.59 0.52
C ARG A 515 11.10 12.28 -0.66
N VAL A 516 11.89 11.56 -1.45
CA VAL A 516 12.57 12.10 -2.63
C VAL A 516 11.82 11.81 -3.92
N VAL A 517 10.58 11.32 -3.83
CA VAL A 517 9.65 11.25 -4.94
C VAL A 517 9.06 12.63 -5.20
N SER A 518 9.20 13.13 -6.42
CA SER A 518 8.58 14.40 -6.79
C SER A 518 7.08 14.26 -7.03
N ALA A 519 6.32 15.34 -6.81
CA ALA A 519 4.90 15.38 -7.17
C ALA A 519 4.68 15.08 -8.67
N VAL A 520 5.62 15.48 -9.54
CA VAL A 520 5.56 15.18 -10.97
C VAL A 520 5.61 13.68 -11.22
N ASP A 521 6.53 12.97 -10.57
CA ASP A 521 6.69 11.52 -10.73
C ASP A 521 5.49 10.75 -10.14
N TYR A 522 4.93 11.22 -9.02
CA TYR A 522 3.71 10.66 -8.44
C TYR A 522 2.49 10.80 -9.37
N VAL A 523 2.30 11.98 -9.98
CA VAL A 523 1.22 12.20 -10.96
C VAL A 523 1.44 11.34 -12.22
N GLN A 524 2.67 11.27 -12.74
CA GLN A 524 3.00 10.42 -13.90
C GLN A 524 2.69 8.95 -13.63
N LYS A 525 3.05 8.44 -12.45
CA LYS A 525 2.73 7.08 -12.03
C LYS A 525 1.21 6.81 -12.02
N SER A 526 0.39 7.77 -11.61
CA SER A 526 -1.06 7.61 -11.64
C SER A 526 -1.64 7.61 -13.05
N ILE A 527 -1.04 8.34 -14.00
CA ILE A 527 -1.36 8.23 -15.42
C ILE A 527 -1.02 6.82 -15.93
N SER A 528 0.17 6.28 -15.59
CA SER A 528 0.61 4.95 -16.05
C SER A 528 -0.37 3.87 -15.60
N ARG A 529 -0.82 3.93 -14.34
CA ARG A 529 -1.80 2.99 -13.79
C ARG A 529 -3.11 2.97 -14.60
N ASN A 530 -3.61 4.14 -15.02
CA ASN A 530 -4.84 4.22 -15.82
C ASN A 530 -4.64 3.64 -17.23
N ALA A 531 -3.44 3.73 -17.80
CA ALA A 531 -3.14 3.14 -19.11
C ALA A 531 -3.19 1.59 -19.08
N PHE A 532 -2.69 0.95 -18.01
CA PHE A 532 -2.79 -0.51 -17.87
C PHE A 532 -4.25 -0.99 -17.81
N LYS A 533 -5.11 -0.26 -17.10
CA LYS A 533 -6.55 -0.57 -17.02
C LYS A 533 -7.24 -0.59 -18.39
N ALA A 534 -6.84 0.29 -19.30
CA ALA A 534 -7.43 0.33 -20.64
C ALA A 534 -7.08 -0.92 -21.48
N GLY A 535 -5.93 -1.57 -21.22
CA GLY A 535 -5.50 -2.77 -21.92
C GLY A 535 -6.25 -4.05 -21.54
N GLU A 536 -7.01 -4.04 -20.44
CA GLU A 536 -7.71 -5.22 -19.89
C GLU A 536 -9.24 -5.19 -20.09
N GLN A 537 -9.76 -4.19 -20.82
CA GLN A 537 -11.21 -4.04 -21.00
C GLN A 537 -11.85 -5.26 -21.71
N GLY A 538 -12.88 -5.84 -21.08
CA GLY A 538 -13.75 -6.86 -21.68
C GLY A 538 -13.33 -8.32 -21.44
N LEU A 539 -12.31 -8.59 -20.63
CA LEU A 539 -11.90 -9.95 -20.27
C LEU A 539 -12.03 -10.24 -18.77
N ILE A 540 -12.57 -11.42 -18.45
CA ILE A 540 -12.41 -12.03 -17.12
C ILE A 540 -11.11 -12.84 -17.16
N VAL A 541 -10.04 -12.26 -16.61
CA VAL A 541 -8.76 -12.95 -16.42
C VAL A 541 -8.75 -13.55 -15.03
N ALA A 542 -8.60 -14.87 -14.94
CA ALA A 542 -8.44 -15.57 -13.67
C ALA A 542 -7.00 -16.08 -13.55
N HIS A 543 -6.30 -15.64 -12.51
CA HIS A 543 -5.10 -16.34 -12.06
C HIS A 543 -5.55 -17.50 -11.18
N LEU A 544 -5.56 -18.70 -11.76
CA LEU A 544 -6.06 -19.90 -11.10
C LEU A 544 -4.89 -20.54 -10.36
N VAL A 545 -4.86 -20.35 -9.04
CA VAL A 545 -3.89 -20.99 -8.15
C VAL A 545 -4.63 -21.99 -7.28
N ARG A 546 -4.11 -23.21 -7.17
CA ARG A 546 -4.58 -24.14 -6.14
C ARG A 546 -4.09 -23.65 -4.79
N GLY A 547 -5.00 -23.51 -3.82
CA GLY A 547 -4.63 -23.31 -2.42
C GLY A 547 -3.94 -24.56 -1.90
N THR A 548 -2.64 -24.71 -2.18
CA THR A 548 -1.83 -25.80 -1.64
C THR A 548 -1.17 -25.32 -0.37
N GLY A 549 -1.53 -25.92 0.78
CA GLY A 549 -0.54 -26.10 1.83
C GLY A 549 0.64 -26.82 1.18
N HIS A 550 1.79 -26.16 1.13
CA HIS A 550 2.99 -26.51 0.35
C HIS A 550 2.98 -26.17 -1.15
N LYS A 551 3.53 -25.00 -1.46
CA LYS A 551 4.66 -24.88 -2.38
C LYS A 551 5.59 -23.78 -1.86
N GLU A 552 6.87 -24.10 -1.74
CA GLU A 552 7.93 -23.16 -1.40
C GLU A 552 7.83 -21.93 -2.32
N LEU A 553 7.49 -20.78 -1.73
CA LEU A 553 7.81 -19.50 -2.35
C LEU A 553 9.29 -19.26 -2.04
N GLY A 554 10.13 -19.72 -2.96
CA GLY A 554 11.52 -19.28 -3.02
C GLY A 554 11.57 -17.77 -3.19
N GLU A 555 12.58 -17.18 -2.56
CA GLU A 555 12.96 -15.77 -2.63
C GLU A 555 12.82 -15.20 -4.04
N SER A 556 12.08 -14.09 -4.16
CA SER A 556 12.22 -13.13 -5.26
C SER A 556 11.96 -11.72 -4.78
#